data_AF-A0A961UZB6-F1
#
_entry.id   AF-A0A961UZB6-F1
#
_cell.length_a   1.000
_cell.length_b   1.000
_cell.length_c   1.000
_cell.angle_alpha   90.00
_cell.angle_beta   90.00
_cell.angle_gamma   90.00
#
_symmetry.space_group_name_H-M   'P 1'
#
loop_
_entity.id
_entity.type
_entity.pdbx_description
1 polymer ?
#
loop_
_entity_poly.entity_id
_entity_poly.type
_entity_poly.pdbx_seq_one_letter_code
_entity_poly.pdbx_strand_id
1 'polypeptide(L)' 'MAPLIRILLRYAAMALVTRGLISDDAGAILATDPDVQLVVGALIGFATEAWYVLARRLGWSK' A
#
# COMPACT_ATOMS: atom_id res chain seq x y z
N MET A 1 -3.84 -16.64 3.09
CA MET A 1 -4.08 -15.19 3.29
C MET A 1 -3.94 -14.33 2.03
N ALA A 2 -3.10 -14.71 1.05
CA ALA A 2 -2.90 -13.93 -0.20
C ALA A 2 -4.19 -13.54 -0.98
N PRO A 3 -5.26 -14.37 -1.06
CA PRO A 3 -6.45 -13.99 -1.83
C PRO A 3 -7.25 -12.84 -1.20
N LEU A 4 -7.43 -12.84 0.13
CA LEU A 4 -8.21 -11.82 0.84
C LEU A 4 -7.53 -10.46 0.79
N ILE A 5 -6.21 -10.43 1.00
CA ILE A 5 -5.39 -9.22 0.87
C ILE A 5 -5.48 -8.67 -0.55
N ARG A 6 -5.44 -9.53 -1.57
CA ARG A 6 -5.57 -9.13 -2.98
C ARG A 6 -6.90 -8.46 -3.27
N ILE A 7 -7.99 -9.02 -2.73
CA ILE A 7 -9.35 -8.47 -2.89
C ILE A 7 -9.46 -7.13 -2.16
N LEU A 8 -8.98 -7.04 -0.92
CA LEU A 8 -8.98 -5.80 -0.14
C LEU A 8 -8.18 -4.69 -0.82
N LEU A 9 -6.95 -4.96 -1.26
CA LEU A 9 -6.14 -3.97 -1.99
C LEU A 9 -6.81 -3.54 -3.30
N ARG A 10 -7.52 -4.44 -3.99
CA ARG A 10 -8.23 -4.12 -5.24
C ARG A 10 -9.36 -3.12 -4.99
N TYR A 11 -10.18 -3.35 -3.97
CA TYR A 11 -11.27 -2.44 -3.61
C TYR A 11 -10.76 -1.15 -2.97
N ALA A 12 -9.68 -1.21 -2.19
CA ALA A 12 -9.02 -0.02 -1.66
C ALA A 12 -8.50 0.85 -2.82
N ALA A 13 -7.78 0.27 -3.77
CA ALA A 13 -7.30 1.01 -4.96
C ALA A 13 -8.47 1.64 -5.73
N MET A 14 -9.55 0.89 -5.97
CA MET A 14 -10.76 1.42 -6.62
C MET A 14 -11.40 2.56 -5.82
N ALA A 15 -11.44 2.49 -4.49
CA ALA A 15 -11.97 3.53 -3.62
C ALA A 15 -11.08 4.78 -3.58
N LEU A 16 -9.75 4.63 -3.65
CA LEU A 16 -8.82 5.76 -3.72
C LEU A 16 -8.95 6.50 -5.06
N VAL A 17 -9.10 5.76 -6.17
CA VAL A 17 -9.28 6.32 -7.51
C VAL A 17 -10.62 7.05 -7.62
N THR A 18 -11.72 6.44 -7.18
CA THR A 18 -13.06 7.05 -7.24
C THR A 18 -13.22 8.27 -6.32
N ARG A 19 -12.43 8.37 -5.25
CA ARG A 19 -12.36 9.58 -4.41
C ARG A 19 -11.51 10.71 -5.00
N GLY A 20 -10.92 10.52 -6.18
CA GLY A 20 -10.09 11.54 -6.85
C GLY A 20 -8.74 11.79 -6.20
N LEU A 21 -8.34 10.96 -5.23
CA LEU A 21 -7.02 11.03 -4.57
C LEU A 21 -5.91 10.48 -5.48
N ILE A 22 -6.26 9.63 -6.45
CA ILE A 22 -5.37 9.09 -7.47
C ILE A 22 -6.07 9.30 -8.82
N SER A 23 -5.65 10.30 -9.59
CA SER A 23 -6.05 10.46 -10.99
C SER A 23 -5.26 9.51 -11.90
N ASP A 24 -5.73 9.22 -13.11
CA ASP A 24 -5.00 8.37 -14.07
C ASP A 24 -3.58 8.92 -14.37
N ASP A 25 -3.40 10.24 -14.37
CA ASP A 25 -2.09 10.89 -14.47
C ASP A 25 -1.20 10.64 -13.23
N ALA A 26 -1.78 10.55 -12.04
CA ALA A 26 -1.02 10.25 -10.83
C ALA A 26 -0.41 8.84 -10.90
N GLY A 27 -1.12 7.88 -11.51
CA GLY A 27 -0.58 6.54 -11.76
C GLY A 27 0.64 6.55 -12.68
N ALA A 28 0.62 7.40 -13.72
CA ALA A 28 1.76 7.58 -14.61
C ALA A 28 2.95 8.26 -13.91
N ILE A 29 2.71 9.31 -13.10
CA ILE A 29 3.75 10.00 -12.32
C ILE A 29 4.38 9.07 -11.28
N LEU A 30 3.57 8.29 -10.55
CA LEU A 30 4.03 7.25 -9.62
C LEU A 30 4.93 6.21 -10.31
N ALA A 31 4.69 5.92 -11.60
CA ALA A 31 5.44 4.94 -12.36
C ALA A 31 6.66 5.50 -13.12
N THR A 32 6.72 6.82 -13.34
CA THR A 32 7.78 7.44 -14.15
C THR A 32 8.78 8.25 -13.33
N ASP A 33 8.44 8.67 -12.12
CA ASP A 33 9.33 9.46 -11.26
C ASP A 33 10.06 8.55 -10.22
N PRO A 34 11.39 8.41 -10.30
CA PRO A 34 12.17 7.59 -9.37
C PRO A 34 12.08 8.02 -7.90
N ASP A 35 11.97 9.33 -7.64
CA ASP A 35 11.94 9.85 -6.26
C ASP A 35 10.62 9.50 -5.59
N VAL A 36 9.53 9.61 -6.34
CA VAL A 36 8.19 9.21 -5.88
C VAL A 36 8.14 7.70 -5.60
N GLN A 37 8.76 6.88 -6.46
CA GLN A 37 8.86 5.43 -6.21
C GLN A 37 9.62 5.10 -4.93
N LEU A 38 10.69 5.84 -4.65
CA LEU A 38 11.50 5.62 -3.44
C LEU A 38 10.70 5.95 -2.18
N VAL A 39 9.96 7.06 -2.18
CA VAL A 39 9.09 7.44 -1.05
C VAL A 39 7.95 6.44 -0.85
N VAL A 40 7.28 6.02 -1.93
CA VAL A 40 6.19 5.04 -1.87
C VAL A 40 6.71 3.68 -1.40
N GLY A 41 7.86 3.24 -1.93
CA GLY A 41 8.52 2.01 -1.50
C GLY A 41 8.90 2.04 -0.01
N ALA A 42 9.45 3.15 0.47
CA ALA A 42 9.77 3.35 1.89
C ALA A 42 8.52 3.32 2.76
N LEU A 43 7.42 3.96 2.33
CA LEU A 43 6.14 3.93 3.04
C LEU A 43 5.55 2.51 3.11
N ILE A 44 5.61 1.75 2.02
CA ILE A 44 5.13 0.35 1.98
C ILE A 44 6.00 -0.52 2.89
N GLY A 45 7.32 -0.36 2.85
CA GLY A 45 8.26 -1.05 3.73
C GLY A 45 7.95 -0.75 5.20
N PHE A 46 7.82 0.52 5.55
CA PHE A 46 7.46 0.96 6.89
C PHE A 46 6.09 0.41 7.34
N ALA A 47 5.08 0.45 6.49
CA ALA A 47 3.77 -0.10 6.79
C ALA A 47 3.83 -1.63 7.02
N THR A 48 4.67 -2.33 6.27
CA THR A 48 4.87 -3.77 6.42
C THR A 48 5.58 -4.10 7.75
N GLU A 49 6.62 -3.35 8.09
CA GLU A 49 7.30 -3.51 9.38
C GLU A 49 6.39 -3.15 10.55
N ALA A 50 5.63 -2.06 10.45
CA ALA A 50 4.65 -1.66 11.45
C ALA A 50 3.57 -2.74 11.65
N TRP A 51 3.11 -3.35 10.56
CA TRP A 51 2.19 -4.48 10.61
C TRP A 51 2.79 -5.70 11.32
N TYR A 52 4.06 -6.00 11.04
CA TYR A 52 4.78 -7.08 11.71
C TYR A 52 4.97 -6.81 13.21
N VAL A 53 5.34 -5.59 13.59
CA VAL A 53 5.46 -5.17 15.00
C VAL A 53 4.10 -5.25 15.71
N LEU A 54 3.02 -4.82 15.04
CA LEU A 54 1.68 -4.92 15.57
C LEU A 54 1.24 -6.39 15.74
N ALA A 55 1.56 -7.24 14.77
CA ALA A 55 1.32 -8.69 14.86
C ALA A 55 2.10 -9.35 16.01
N ARG A 56 3.36 -8.93 16.26
CA ARG A 56 4.13 -9.36 17.43
C ARG A 56 3.48 -8.90 18.75
N ARG A 57 3.00 -7.66 18.81
CA ARG A 57 2.30 -7.13 19.99
C ARG A 57 0.95 -7.79 20.27
N LEU A 58 0.24 -8.20 19.23
CA LEU A 58 -1.04 -8.91 19.34
C LEU A 58 -0.89 -10.43 19.54
N GLY A 59 0.34 -10.93 19.67
CA GLY A 59 0.63 -12.35 19.87
C GLY A 59 0.33 -13.23 18.64
N TRP A 60 0.19 -12.61 17.46
CA TRP A 60 -0.06 -13.30 16.19
C TRP A 60 1.23 -13.78 15.52
N SER A 61 2.37 -13.27 15.95
CA SER A 61 3.69 -13.80 15.59
C SER A 61 4.09 -14.85 16.61
N LYS A 62 4.42 -16.07 16.14
CA LYS A 62 5.42 -16.87 16.84
C LYS A 62 6.77 -16.15 16.78
#